data_AF-A0A538U9D7-F1
#
_entry.id   AF-A0A538U9D7-F1
#
_cell.length_a   1.000
_cell.length_b   1.000
_cell.length_c   1.000
_cell.angle_alpha   90.00
_cell.angle_beta   90.00
_cell.angle_gamma   90.00
#
_symmetry.space_group_name_H-M   'P 1'
#
loop_
_entity.id
_entity.type
_entity.pdbx_description
1 polymer ?
#
loop_
_entity_poly.entity_id
_entity_poly.type
_entity_poly.pdbx_seq_one_letter_code
_entity_poly.pdbx_strand_id
1 'polypeptide(L)'
;MQFRPVPAESVPDLPSRRARRAASAPAPAATPPAPVAPVAPEEPESPEPPTTPTARPAVEIGGHSRSGDVVRFGSDIHVSEGQTIDGDVVAMGGDVRVDGRVEGDVVAMGGDVILSSTGDVEGEVVTLGGHLRESPGSHVGGQRVTAGGVPRGMFGAPFLGLLGLVGSGLKAAWAIAKMVIMLLIAWGFTQLAPMRTRTAFDAVKREALMCFGIGLLAWALIIPSILALVLVVAILCITIIGIPIALAVVLAYVLGMMMLVLWGYVVGAAVLGERLSRQLGRSAASLTLMAAWGIVAVTSIRVVGHLFGGLPMGGFPGGMLVLLATVLGCALTTIGAGALLRTQWRRETLDQWWPGRAAAPAGGAPPTPPSAPPPAAPPAPGGAPPPAWTDIPPPPMPAGDPPPPVA
;
A
#
# COMPACT_ATOMS: atom_id res chain seq x y z
N MET A 1 67.15 -3.86 -4.36
CA MET A 1 66.97 -2.58 -3.63
C MET A 1 68.30 -2.25 -2.97
N GLN A 2 68.96 -1.19 -3.43
CA GLN A 2 70.28 -0.76 -2.94
C GLN A 2 70.11 -0.01 -1.61
N PHE A 3 70.75 -0.46 -0.55
CA PHE A 3 70.81 0.23 0.73
C PHE A 3 72.06 1.11 0.80
N ARG A 4 71.84 2.42 1.01
CA ARG A 4 72.88 3.42 1.26
C ARG A 4 73.06 3.57 2.78
N PRO A 5 74.29 3.53 3.33
CA PRO A 5 74.53 3.77 4.75
C PRO A 5 74.38 5.26 5.09
N VAL A 6 73.70 5.55 6.19
CA VAL A 6 73.53 6.91 6.74
C VAL A 6 74.77 7.27 7.58
N PRO A 7 75.35 8.48 7.43
CA PRO A 7 76.54 8.90 8.20
C PRO A 7 76.23 9.17 9.67
N ALA A 8 77.20 8.88 10.53
CA ALA A 8 77.16 9.08 11.97
C ALA A 8 77.43 10.54 12.34
N GLU A 9 76.40 11.38 12.34
CA GLU A 9 76.50 12.74 12.91
C GLU A 9 75.12 13.33 13.23
N SER A 10 74.46 12.84 14.30
CA SER A 10 73.39 13.56 15.00
C SER A 10 72.95 12.87 16.30
N VAL A 11 73.91 12.55 17.17
CA VAL A 11 73.66 12.19 18.59
C VAL A 11 74.50 13.17 19.39
N PRO A 12 73.96 14.33 19.81
CA PRO A 12 73.43 14.42 21.19
C PRO A 12 72.39 15.55 21.40
N ASP A 13 71.11 15.27 21.68
CA ASP A 13 70.20 16.34 22.17
C ASP A 13 68.95 15.84 22.92
N LEU A 14 69.15 14.90 23.86
CA LEU A 14 68.07 14.35 24.71
C LEU A 14 67.99 14.78 26.20
N PRO A 15 68.80 15.71 26.78
CA PRO A 15 68.58 16.15 28.15
C PRO A 15 67.67 17.40 28.33
N SER A 16 67.33 18.16 27.28
CA SER A 16 66.71 19.49 27.42
C SER A 16 65.18 19.52 27.56
N ARG A 17 64.47 18.38 27.39
CA ARG A 17 62.99 18.33 27.53
C ARG A 17 62.49 17.91 28.92
N ARG A 18 63.34 17.35 29.80
CA ARG A 18 62.97 16.99 31.18
C ARG A 18 63.02 18.16 32.16
N ALA A 19 63.84 19.19 31.89
CA ALA A 19 63.99 20.35 32.78
C ALA A 19 62.82 21.35 32.73
N ARG A 20 61.99 21.34 31.68
CA ARG A 20 60.91 22.34 31.49
C ARG A 20 59.55 21.94 32.07
N ARG A 21 59.38 20.71 32.57
CA ARG A 21 58.13 20.25 33.22
C ARG A 21 58.22 20.19 34.75
N ALA A 22 59.39 20.44 35.32
CA ALA A 22 59.65 20.40 36.76
C ALA A 22 59.48 21.76 37.49
N ALA A 23 59.01 22.82 36.80
CA ALA A 23 59.05 24.19 37.32
C ALA A 23 57.69 24.90 37.47
N SER A 24 56.58 24.18 37.63
CA SER A 24 55.28 24.83 37.89
C SER A 24 54.33 23.94 38.68
N ALA A 25 54.58 23.87 39.99
CA ALA A 25 53.62 23.54 41.03
C ALA A 25 53.62 24.69 42.06
N PRO A 26 52.46 25.18 42.55
CA PRO A 26 52.38 25.99 43.76
C PRO A 26 52.01 25.14 44.99
N ALA A 27 52.54 25.53 46.15
CA ALA A 27 52.42 24.91 47.47
C ALA A 27 51.63 25.82 48.46
N PRO A 28 51.58 25.60 49.80
CA PRO A 28 50.42 25.06 50.52
C PRO A 28 49.97 25.88 51.76
N ALA A 29 48.87 25.49 52.43
CA ALA A 29 48.76 25.23 53.90
C ALA A 29 47.32 25.29 54.44
N ALA A 30 46.87 24.21 55.08
CA ALA A 30 46.11 24.23 56.35
C ALA A 30 46.25 22.85 57.05
N THR A 31 46.56 22.89 58.33
CA THR A 31 47.10 21.82 59.20
C THR A 31 46.03 20.84 59.73
N PRO A 32 46.34 19.53 59.87
CA PRO A 32 45.46 18.54 60.52
C PRO A 32 45.70 18.39 62.05
N PRO A 33 44.68 18.05 62.87
CA PRO A 33 44.89 17.67 64.26
C PRO A 33 45.26 16.19 64.44
N ALA A 34 45.80 15.92 65.62
CA ALA A 34 46.64 14.80 66.05
C ALA A 34 45.90 13.45 66.35
N PRO A 35 46.65 12.33 66.52
CA PRO A 35 46.12 10.97 66.58
C PRO A 35 45.81 10.48 68.00
N VAL A 36 44.78 9.66 68.16
CA VAL A 36 44.41 8.98 69.43
C VAL A 36 44.80 7.50 69.35
N ALA A 37 45.39 7.00 70.44
CA ALA A 37 45.88 5.64 70.65
C ALA A 37 44.76 4.69 71.18
N PRO A 38 45.03 3.38 71.41
CA PRO A 38 44.14 2.28 71.02
C PRO A 38 43.17 1.79 72.11
N VAL A 39 42.07 1.15 71.68
CA VAL A 39 41.22 0.30 72.53
C VAL A 39 41.07 -1.07 71.84
N ALA A 40 41.28 -2.14 72.60
CA ALA A 40 40.88 -3.51 72.31
C ALA A 40 40.11 -4.03 73.55
N PRO A 41 39.32 -5.12 73.51
CA PRO A 41 38.57 -5.75 72.41
C PRO A 41 37.07 -5.95 72.75
N GLU A 42 36.19 -6.06 71.75
CA GLU A 42 34.93 -6.80 71.86
C GLU A 42 34.79 -7.73 70.64
N GLU A 43 34.65 -9.03 70.92
CA GLU A 43 34.17 -10.10 70.03
C GLU A 43 32.97 -10.74 70.78
N PRO A 44 31.95 -11.37 70.15
CA PRO A 44 31.66 -11.53 68.72
C PRO A 44 30.17 -11.29 68.32
N GLU A 45 29.90 -10.90 67.07
CA GLU A 45 28.72 -11.40 66.35
C GLU A 45 29.17 -11.88 64.96
N SER A 46 28.72 -13.08 64.61
CA SER A 46 29.20 -13.86 63.46
C SER A 46 28.61 -13.39 62.11
N PRO A 47 29.27 -13.72 60.98
CA PRO A 47 29.24 -12.91 59.75
C PRO A 47 28.13 -13.28 58.75
N GLU A 48 27.60 -12.27 58.06
CA GLU A 48 26.93 -12.46 56.75
C GLU A 48 27.99 -12.76 55.66
N PRO A 49 27.74 -13.72 54.75
CA PRO A 49 28.69 -14.05 53.68
C PRO A 49 28.76 -12.98 52.57
N PRO A 50 29.91 -12.86 51.89
CA PRO A 50 30.25 -11.74 51.01
C PRO A 50 29.58 -11.84 49.62
N THR A 51 29.20 -10.69 49.08
CA THR A 51 28.75 -10.51 47.70
C THR A 51 29.90 -10.63 46.70
N THR A 52 29.78 -11.57 45.77
CA THR A 52 30.73 -11.80 44.66
C THR A 52 30.44 -10.82 43.49
N PRO A 53 31.46 -10.37 42.73
CA PRO A 53 31.34 -9.28 41.75
C PRO A 53 30.50 -9.60 40.52
N THR A 54 29.71 -8.62 40.09
CA THR A 54 28.82 -8.58 38.92
C THR A 54 29.48 -9.04 37.61
N ALA A 55 29.10 -10.23 37.14
CA ALA A 55 29.14 -10.60 35.72
C ALA A 55 27.83 -10.18 35.03
N ARG A 56 27.93 -9.86 33.74
CA ARG A 56 26.87 -9.34 32.84
C ARG A 56 25.59 -10.21 32.90
N PRO A 57 24.38 -9.65 32.71
CA PRO A 57 23.16 -10.40 32.98
C PRO A 57 22.93 -11.47 31.90
N ALA A 58 23.28 -12.72 32.21
CA ALA A 58 22.55 -13.85 31.70
C ALA A 58 21.21 -13.85 32.44
N VAL A 59 20.11 -13.65 31.72
CA VAL A 59 18.78 -13.78 32.34
C VAL A 59 18.55 -15.27 32.54
N GLU A 60 18.76 -15.73 33.76
CA GLU A 60 18.33 -17.04 34.23
C GLU A 60 16.81 -16.99 34.37
N ILE A 61 16.09 -17.62 33.43
CA ILE A 61 14.63 -17.57 33.37
C ILE A 61 14.08 -18.74 34.20
N GLY A 62 13.59 -18.43 35.40
CA GLY A 62 12.96 -19.39 36.31
C GLY A 62 11.69 -20.02 35.73
N GLY A 63 11.57 -21.34 35.93
CA GLY A 63 10.57 -22.24 35.37
C GLY A 63 9.13 -21.75 35.46
N HIS A 64 8.59 -21.32 34.31
CA HIS A 64 7.17 -21.24 34.03
C HIS A 64 6.97 -21.66 32.58
N SER A 65 6.01 -22.55 32.33
CA SER A 65 5.63 -22.93 30.96
C SER A 65 5.21 -21.68 30.19
N ARG A 66 5.81 -21.46 29.01
CA ARG A 66 5.40 -20.38 28.10
C ARG A 66 4.54 -20.99 27.00
N SER A 67 3.29 -20.52 26.90
CA SER A 67 2.42 -20.83 25.77
C SER A 67 2.63 -19.81 24.65
N GLY A 68 2.92 -20.30 23.44
CA GLY A 68 3.13 -19.53 22.23
C GLY A 68 4.56 -19.55 21.68
N ASP A 69 4.69 -19.16 20.41
CA ASP A 69 5.93 -19.19 19.64
C ASP A 69 6.99 -18.21 20.16
N VAL A 70 8.24 -18.65 20.20
CA VAL A 70 9.41 -17.86 20.60
C VAL A 70 10.28 -17.61 19.38
N VAL A 71 10.21 -16.39 18.84
CA VAL A 71 11.03 -15.97 17.70
C VAL A 71 12.07 -14.93 18.15
N ARG A 72 13.35 -15.19 17.86
CA ARG A 72 14.44 -14.22 18.09
C ARG A 72 15.31 -13.99 16.86
N PHE A 73 15.75 -12.74 16.73
CA PHE A 73 16.62 -12.28 15.65
C PHE A 73 17.96 -11.82 16.25
N GLY A 74 19.07 -12.30 15.68
CA GLY A 74 20.44 -11.94 16.02
C GLY A 74 20.87 -12.27 17.46
N SER A 75 20.10 -13.10 18.17
CA SER A 75 20.33 -13.46 19.57
C SER A 75 20.03 -14.91 19.83
N ASP A 76 20.75 -15.49 20.78
CA ASP A 76 20.63 -16.89 21.15
C ASP A 76 19.36 -17.14 21.97
N ILE A 77 18.83 -18.36 21.86
CA ILE A 77 17.70 -18.84 22.65
C ILE A 77 18.21 -19.97 23.54
N HIS A 78 17.95 -19.85 24.83
CA HIS A 78 18.22 -20.92 25.80
C HIS A 78 16.92 -21.33 26.47
N VAL A 79 16.57 -22.60 26.35
CA VAL A 79 15.44 -23.22 27.06
C VAL A 79 16.04 -24.00 28.22
N SER A 80 15.89 -23.48 29.44
CA SER A 80 16.48 -24.07 30.63
C SER A 80 15.83 -25.39 31.02
N GLU A 81 16.53 -26.20 31.82
CA GLU A 81 15.96 -27.41 32.41
C GLU A 81 14.70 -27.08 33.24
N GLY A 82 13.65 -27.90 33.10
CA GLY A 82 12.35 -27.66 33.74
C GLY A 82 11.48 -26.57 33.08
N GLN A 83 11.94 -25.95 31.99
CA GLN A 83 11.14 -25.05 31.17
C GLN A 83 10.42 -25.83 30.06
N THR A 84 9.13 -25.57 29.87
CA THR A 84 8.34 -26.06 28.73
C THR A 84 7.92 -24.90 27.84
N ILE A 85 8.08 -25.05 26.53
CA ILE A 85 7.56 -24.13 25.51
C ILE A 85 6.48 -24.87 24.73
N ASP A 86 5.25 -24.39 24.85
CA ASP A 86 4.06 -24.86 24.14
C ASP A 86 3.91 -24.03 22.84
N GLY A 87 4.77 -24.31 21.86
CA GLY A 87 4.88 -23.59 20.58
C GLY A 87 6.25 -23.75 19.91
N ASP A 88 6.45 -23.03 18.80
CA ASP A 88 7.66 -23.12 17.98
C ASP A 88 8.79 -22.22 18.51
N VAL A 89 10.04 -22.69 18.40
CA VAL A 89 11.25 -21.95 18.77
C VAL A 89 12.07 -21.65 17.52
N VAL A 90 12.13 -20.37 17.14
CA VAL A 90 12.83 -19.93 15.91
C VAL A 90 13.92 -18.90 16.25
N ALA A 91 15.19 -19.25 16.00
CA ALA A 91 16.31 -18.33 16.07
C ALA A 91 16.88 -18.03 14.67
N MET A 92 16.94 -16.75 14.32
CA MET A 92 17.60 -16.26 13.10
C MET A 92 18.90 -15.53 13.45
N GLY A 93 20.04 -16.11 13.10
CA GLY A 93 21.39 -15.57 13.34
C GLY A 93 21.94 -15.84 14.75
N GLY A 94 21.20 -16.59 15.58
CA GLY A 94 21.57 -17.00 16.94
C GLY A 94 21.51 -18.52 17.11
N ASP A 95 22.18 -19.02 18.14
CA ASP A 95 22.18 -20.44 18.49
C ASP A 95 20.97 -20.79 19.37
N VAL A 96 20.48 -22.02 19.27
CA VAL A 96 19.39 -22.53 20.13
C VAL A 96 19.95 -23.63 21.03
N ARG A 97 19.86 -23.45 22.34
CA ARG A 97 20.23 -24.47 23.31
C ARG A 97 18.99 -24.95 24.07
N VAL A 98 18.69 -26.24 23.99
CA VAL A 98 17.52 -26.85 24.61
C VAL A 98 17.95 -27.83 25.70
N ASP A 99 17.69 -27.45 26.96
CA ASP A 99 17.89 -28.26 28.16
C ASP A 99 16.55 -28.70 28.79
N GLY A 100 15.43 -28.06 28.41
CA GLY A 100 14.06 -28.38 28.82
C GLY A 100 13.22 -29.07 27.73
N ARG A 101 11.90 -28.79 27.70
CA ARG A 101 10.94 -29.36 26.75
C ARG A 101 10.41 -28.31 25.76
N VAL A 102 10.35 -28.66 24.48
CA VAL A 102 9.69 -27.88 23.42
C VAL A 102 8.66 -28.77 22.75
N GLU A 103 7.39 -28.37 22.79
CA GLU A 103 6.28 -29.16 22.21
C GLU A 103 6.16 -28.94 20.69
N GLY A 104 6.61 -27.77 20.18
CA GLY A 104 6.63 -27.44 18.75
C GLY A 104 7.96 -27.72 18.05
N ASP A 105 8.18 -27.01 16.94
CA ASP A 105 9.38 -27.14 16.11
C ASP A 105 10.53 -26.24 16.59
N VAL A 106 11.78 -26.71 16.45
CA VAL A 106 12.99 -25.94 16.75
C VAL A 106 13.75 -25.62 15.46
N VAL A 107 13.80 -24.34 15.10
CA VAL A 107 14.43 -23.85 13.87
C VAL A 107 15.57 -22.88 14.19
N ALA A 108 16.80 -23.21 13.78
CA ALA A 108 17.93 -22.28 13.79
C ALA A 108 18.42 -21.98 12.37
N MET A 109 18.34 -20.71 11.97
CA MET A 109 18.87 -20.19 10.71
C MET A 109 20.15 -19.41 10.95
N GLY A 110 21.27 -19.88 10.41
CA GLY A 110 22.59 -19.30 10.64
C GLY A 110 23.05 -19.45 12.08
N GLY A 111 22.76 -20.58 12.71
CA GLY A 111 23.10 -20.88 14.09
C GLY A 111 23.11 -22.38 14.34
N ASP A 112 23.75 -22.79 15.43
CA ASP A 112 23.79 -24.18 15.86
C ASP A 112 22.58 -24.49 16.77
N VAL A 113 22.08 -25.72 16.70
CA VAL A 113 21.10 -26.23 17.68
C VAL A 113 21.81 -27.24 18.56
N ILE A 114 21.75 -27.02 19.87
CA ILE A 114 22.41 -27.85 20.87
C ILE A 114 21.36 -28.43 21.80
N LEU A 115 21.11 -29.73 21.69
CA LEU A 115 20.25 -30.47 22.62
C LEU A 115 21.11 -31.09 23.72
N SER A 116 20.79 -30.77 24.97
CA SER A 116 21.39 -31.41 26.12
C SER A 116 20.75 -32.78 26.40
N SER A 117 21.33 -33.55 27.32
CA SER A 117 20.85 -34.89 27.66
C SER A 117 19.42 -34.93 28.24
N THR A 118 18.92 -33.79 28.72
CA THR A 118 17.55 -33.61 29.23
C THR A 118 16.64 -32.91 28.23
N GLY A 119 17.17 -32.48 27.08
CA GLY A 119 16.42 -31.76 26.05
C GLY A 119 15.44 -32.69 25.35
N ASP A 120 14.16 -32.30 25.33
CA ASP A 120 13.10 -33.02 24.63
C ASP A 120 12.38 -32.07 23.66
N VAL A 121 12.42 -32.40 22.38
CA VAL A 121 11.71 -31.68 21.32
C VAL A 121 10.68 -32.62 20.73
N GLU A 122 9.40 -32.32 20.86
CA GLU A 122 8.34 -33.19 20.34
C GLU A 122 8.19 -33.04 18.81
N GLY A 123 8.41 -31.83 18.29
CA GLY A 123 8.37 -31.51 16.86
C GLY A 123 9.68 -31.77 16.11
N GLU A 124 9.87 -31.03 15.02
CA GLU A 124 11.02 -31.13 14.12
C GLU A 124 12.18 -30.24 14.56
N VAL A 125 13.41 -30.65 14.23
CA VAL A 125 14.61 -29.83 14.43
C VAL A 125 15.24 -29.48 13.09
N VAL A 126 15.20 -28.20 12.74
CA VAL A 126 15.72 -27.67 11.47
C VAL A 126 16.90 -26.75 11.72
N THR A 127 18.05 -27.07 11.14
CA THR A 127 19.25 -26.23 11.16
C THR A 127 19.65 -25.84 9.73
N LEU A 128 19.77 -24.54 9.48
CA LEU A 128 20.11 -23.96 8.18
C LEU A 128 21.42 -23.19 8.31
N GLY A 129 22.52 -23.65 7.71
CA GLY A 129 23.82 -22.98 7.80
C GLY A 129 24.56 -23.09 9.13
N GLY A 130 24.18 -24.06 9.97
CA GLY A 130 24.84 -24.44 11.22
C GLY A 130 24.83 -25.95 11.42
N HIS A 131 25.05 -26.39 12.65
CA HIS A 131 25.13 -27.80 13.02
C HIS A 131 24.14 -28.15 14.13
N LEU A 132 23.55 -29.33 14.03
CA LEU A 132 22.80 -29.97 15.10
C LEU A 132 23.76 -30.80 15.97
N ARG A 133 23.80 -30.51 17.27
CA ARG A 133 24.58 -31.25 18.27
C ARG A 133 23.62 -31.84 19.30
N GLU A 134 23.51 -33.17 19.27
CA GLU A 134 22.67 -33.93 20.20
C GLU A 134 23.55 -34.61 21.25
N SER A 135 23.23 -34.40 22.52
CA SER A 135 23.88 -35.08 23.63
C SER A 135 23.22 -36.44 23.88
N PRO A 136 23.96 -37.47 24.35
CA PRO A 136 23.35 -38.74 24.73
C PRO A 136 22.22 -38.53 25.75
N GLY A 137 21.00 -38.93 25.42
CA GLY A 137 19.79 -38.72 26.24
C GLY A 137 18.79 -37.71 25.67
N SER A 138 19.18 -36.89 24.68
CA SER A 138 18.23 -35.97 24.02
C SER A 138 17.19 -36.72 23.20
N HIS A 139 15.95 -36.23 23.21
CA HIS A 139 14.86 -36.78 22.43
C HIS A 139 14.36 -35.75 21.39
N VAL A 140 14.10 -36.23 20.16
CA VAL A 140 13.49 -35.46 19.08
C VAL A 140 12.42 -36.35 18.46
N GLY A 141 11.15 -35.97 18.61
CA GLY A 141 9.99 -36.70 18.13
C GLY A 141 9.81 -36.63 16.61
N GLY A 142 10.20 -35.51 16.00
CA GLY A 142 10.08 -35.26 14.56
C GLY A 142 11.36 -35.50 13.74
N GLN A 143 11.42 -34.85 12.58
CA GLN A 143 12.54 -34.96 11.64
C GLN A 143 13.74 -34.09 12.05
N ARG A 144 14.95 -34.53 11.70
CA ARG A 144 16.21 -33.77 11.84
C ARG A 144 16.64 -33.30 10.46
N VAL A 145 16.49 -32.00 10.19
CA VAL A 145 16.83 -31.42 8.89
C VAL A 145 18.01 -30.48 9.07
N THR A 146 19.18 -30.89 8.57
CA THR A 146 20.40 -30.08 8.60
C THR A 146 20.82 -29.70 7.19
N ALA A 147 20.61 -28.44 6.83
CA ALA A 147 21.03 -27.86 5.56
C ALA A 147 22.37 -27.14 5.74
N GLY A 148 23.47 -27.86 5.52
CA GLY A 148 24.83 -27.32 5.58
C GLY A 148 25.21 -26.46 4.36
N GLY A 149 26.33 -25.74 4.46
CA GLY A 149 26.97 -25.05 3.32
C GLY A 149 26.58 -23.58 3.13
N VAL A 150 25.71 -23.04 3.98
CA VAL A 150 25.36 -21.62 3.97
C VAL A 150 26.10 -20.91 5.12
N PRO A 151 27.02 -19.97 4.85
CA PRO A 151 27.78 -19.32 5.92
C PRO A 151 26.87 -18.50 6.84
N ARG A 152 27.16 -18.51 8.15
CA ARG A 152 26.41 -17.79 9.20
C ARG A 152 26.09 -16.34 8.84
N GLY A 153 27.06 -15.64 8.24
CA GLY A 153 26.92 -14.24 7.81
C GLY A 153 25.92 -14.02 6.69
N MET A 154 25.51 -15.07 5.96
CA MET A 154 24.46 -14.97 4.95
C MET A 154 23.12 -14.70 5.64
N PHE A 155 22.71 -15.49 6.63
CA PHE A 155 21.41 -15.38 7.32
C PHE A 155 21.18 -14.12 8.18
N GLY A 156 22.16 -13.20 8.23
CA GLY A 156 22.02 -11.91 8.89
C GLY A 156 21.37 -10.82 8.03
N ALA A 157 21.83 -9.58 8.21
CA ALA A 157 21.40 -8.42 7.42
C ALA A 157 21.38 -8.63 5.89
N PRO A 158 22.35 -9.33 5.25
CA PRO A 158 22.31 -9.51 3.80
C PRO A 158 21.19 -10.44 3.31
N PHE A 159 20.91 -11.56 3.98
CA PHE A 159 19.77 -12.42 3.64
C PHE A 159 18.43 -11.74 3.90
N LEU A 160 18.31 -10.98 5.00
CA LEU A 160 17.09 -10.23 5.29
C LEU A 160 16.85 -9.14 4.23
N GLY A 161 17.91 -8.48 3.77
CA GLY A 161 17.86 -7.54 2.64
C GLY A 161 17.46 -8.22 1.33
N LEU A 162 17.98 -9.40 1.04
CA LEU A 162 17.59 -10.20 -0.13
C LEU A 162 16.12 -10.63 -0.07
N LEU A 163 15.66 -11.12 1.07
CA LEU A 163 14.25 -11.48 1.29
C LEU A 163 13.34 -10.26 1.13
N GLY A 164 13.76 -9.11 1.68
CA GLY A 164 13.07 -7.83 1.52
C GLY A 164 12.97 -7.42 0.06
N LEU A 165 14.04 -7.57 -0.72
CA LEU A 165 14.09 -7.27 -2.14
C LEU A 165 13.19 -8.22 -2.95
N VAL A 166 13.25 -9.53 -2.70
CA VAL A 166 12.40 -10.53 -3.36
C VAL A 166 10.92 -10.28 -3.02
N GLY A 167 10.62 -10.08 -1.74
CA GLY A 167 9.28 -9.79 -1.25
C GLY A 167 8.73 -8.44 -1.74
N SER A 168 9.61 -7.46 -1.99
CA SER A 168 9.28 -6.21 -2.66
C SER A 168 9.01 -6.41 -4.15
N GLY A 169 9.87 -7.16 -4.84
CA GLY A 169 9.71 -7.51 -6.25
C GLY A 169 8.39 -8.24 -6.51
N LEU A 170 8.01 -9.18 -5.64
CA LEU A 170 6.72 -9.86 -5.73
C LEU A 170 5.53 -8.91 -5.53
N LYS A 171 5.60 -8.00 -4.55
CA LYS A 171 4.56 -6.97 -4.35
C LYS A 171 4.47 -6.02 -5.55
N ALA A 172 5.60 -5.65 -6.14
CA ALA A 172 5.65 -4.83 -7.34
C ALA A 172 5.06 -5.57 -8.55
N ALA A 173 5.40 -6.84 -8.74
CA ALA A 173 4.83 -7.70 -9.78
C ALA A 173 3.30 -7.83 -9.63
N TRP A 174 2.82 -8.03 -8.40
CA TRP A 174 1.39 -8.03 -8.10
C TRP A 174 0.72 -6.68 -8.40
N ALA A 175 1.37 -5.56 -8.07
CA ALA A 175 0.87 -4.23 -8.40
C ALA A 175 0.79 -4.00 -9.92
N ILE A 176 1.75 -4.49 -10.70
CA ILE A 176 1.74 -4.45 -12.16
C ILE A 176 0.61 -5.34 -12.72
N ALA A 177 0.47 -6.57 -12.23
CA ALA A 177 -0.64 -7.45 -12.64
C ALA A 177 -2.00 -6.80 -12.35
N LYS A 178 -2.18 -6.24 -11.16
CA LYS A 178 -3.37 -5.47 -10.78
C LYS A 178 -3.59 -4.25 -11.69
N MET A 179 -2.52 -3.57 -12.12
CA MET A 179 -2.61 -2.46 -13.08
C MET A 179 -3.23 -2.90 -14.40
N VAL A 180 -2.73 -4.02 -14.96
CA VAL A 180 -3.24 -4.58 -16.23
C VAL A 180 -4.71 -4.95 -16.10
N ILE A 181 -5.10 -5.60 -15.01
CA ILE A 181 -6.50 -5.94 -14.72
C ILE A 181 -7.37 -4.67 -14.63
N MET A 182 -6.89 -3.62 -13.94
CA MET A 182 -7.60 -2.35 -13.84
C MET A 182 -7.73 -1.62 -15.19
N LEU A 183 -6.73 -1.71 -16.05
CA LEU A 183 -6.78 -1.17 -17.41
C LEU A 183 -7.83 -1.91 -18.26
N LEU A 184 -7.87 -3.24 -18.18
CA LEU A 184 -8.90 -4.06 -18.86
C LEU A 184 -10.30 -3.73 -18.34
N ILE A 185 -10.47 -3.56 -17.03
CA ILE A 185 -11.73 -3.19 -16.41
C ILE A 185 -12.16 -1.77 -16.82
N ALA A 186 -11.24 -0.80 -16.82
CA ALA A 186 -11.53 0.55 -17.28
C ALA A 186 -11.95 0.58 -18.75
N TRP A 187 -11.26 -0.20 -19.59
CA TRP A 187 -11.64 -0.39 -20.99
C TRP A 187 -13.03 -1.03 -21.12
N GLY A 188 -13.32 -2.07 -20.35
CA GLY A 188 -14.65 -2.69 -20.30
C GLY A 188 -15.75 -1.70 -19.91
N PHE A 189 -15.61 -1.00 -18.78
CA PHE A 189 -16.63 -0.06 -18.30
C PHE A 189 -16.89 1.11 -19.24
N THR A 190 -15.85 1.64 -19.87
CA THR A 190 -15.99 2.73 -20.84
C THR A 190 -16.70 2.28 -22.11
N GLN A 191 -16.64 1.00 -22.48
CA GLN A 191 -17.41 0.42 -23.58
C GLN A 191 -18.85 0.08 -23.19
N LEU A 192 -19.07 -0.49 -21.99
CA LEU A 192 -20.41 -0.89 -21.54
C LEU A 192 -21.33 0.31 -21.29
N ALA A 193 -20.79 1.45 -20.82
CA ALA A 193 -21.62 2.60 -20.48
C ALA A 193 -20.88 3.95 -20.66
N PRO A 194 -20.46 4.31 -21.89
CA PRO A 194 -19.66 5.51 -22.16
C PRO A 194 -20.34 6.79 -21.68
N MET A 195 -21.67 6.87 -21.84
CA MET A 195 -22.44 8.06 -21.47
C MET A 195 -22.57 8.22 -19.95
N ARG A 196 -22.66 7.11 -19.20
CA ARG A 196 -22.73 7.13 -17.74
C ARG A 196 -21.39 7.57 -17.14
N THR A 197 -20.28 7.06 -17.67
CA THR A 197 -18.93 7.44 -17.23
C THR A 197 -18.61 8.90 -17.56
N ARG A 198 -18.99 9.41 -18.75
CA ARG A 198 -18.84 10.84 -19.09
C ARG A 198 -19.65 11.75 -18.17
N THR A 199 -20.92 11.40 -17.92
CA THR A 199 -21.78 12.21 -17.04
C THR A 199 -21.23 12.27 -15.61
N ALA A 200 -20.77 11.13 -15.08
CA ALA A 200 -20.15 11.06 -13.77
C ALA A 200 -18.84 11.88 -13.70
N PHE A 201 -18.01 11.78 -14.72
CA PHE A 201 -16.79 12.56 -14.86
C PHE A 201 -17.05 14.08 -14.87
N ASP A 202 -18.05 14.54 -15.64
CA ASP A 202 -18.44 15.95 -15.66
C ASP A 202 -19.03 16.43 -14.32
N ALA A 203 -19.70 15.54 -13.58
CA ALA A 203 -20.19 15.84 -12.25
C ALA A 203 -19.03 16.08 -11.26
N VAL A 204 -17.99 15.25 -11.30
CA VAL A 204 -16.79 15.45 -10.46
C VAL A 204 -16.11 16.78 -10.76
N LYS A 205 -16.05 17.19 -12.04
CA LYS A 205 -15.44 18.47 -12.43
C LYS A 205 -16.18 19.69 -11.89
N ARG A 206 -17.51 19.64 -11.90
CA ARG A 206 -18.33 20.76 -11.46
C ARG A 206 -18.30 20.92 -9.95
N GLU A 207 -18.41 19.82 -9.20
CA GLU A 207 -18.64 19.86 -7.75
C GLU A 207 -17.91 18.73 -7.01
N ALA A 208 -16.58 18.69 -7.12
CA ALA A 208 -15.74 17.65 -6.52
C ALA A 208 -15.97 17.46 -5.01
N LEU A 209 -16.17 18.55 -4.27
CA LEU A 209 -16.36 18.51 -2.81
C LEU A 209 -17.67 17.80 -2.42
N MET A 210 -18.74 18.04 -3.18
CA MET A 210 -20.02 17.37 -2.95
C MET A 210 -19.97 15.90 -3.37
N CYS A 211 -19.26 15.57 -4.46
CA CYS A 211 -19.02 14.17 -4.84
C CYS A 211 -18.20 13.43 -3.76
N PHE A 212 -17.19 14.08 -3.17
CA PHE A 212 -16.45 13.52 -2.05
C PHE A 212 -17.34 13.30 -0.82
N GLY A 213 -18.16 14.29 -0.44
CA GLY A 213 -19.08 14.19 0.69
C GLY A 213 -20.10 13.06 0.53
N ILE A 214 -20.72 12.93 -0.65
CA ILE A 214 -21.66 11.83 -0.95
C ILE A 214 -20.94 10.48 -0.95
N GLY A 215 -19.72 10.41 -1.47
CA GLY A 215 -18.91 9.19 -1.42
C GLY A 215 -18.56 8.78 0.01
N LEU A 216 -18.18 9.73 0.86
CA LEU A 216 -17.88 9.47 2.27
C LEU A 216 -19.14 9.04 3.04
N LEU A 217 -20.27 9.68 2.76
CA LEU A 217 -21.56 9.27 3.27
C LEU A 217 -21.91 7.85 2.82
N ALA A 218 -21.65 7.49 1.56
CA ALA A 218 -21.85 6.13 1.06
C ALA A 218 -21.01 5.12 1.85
N TRP A 219 -19.73 5.41 2.11
CA TRP A 219 -18.87 4.58 2.97
C TRP A 219 -19.43 4.44 4.40
N ALA A 220 -19.91 5.53 5.00
CA ALA A 220 -20.53 5.49 6.32
C ALA A 220 -21.82 4.65 6.34
N LEU A 221 -22.58 4.66 5.24
CA LEU A 221 -23.81 3.86 5.07
C LEU A 221 -23.53 2.37 4.80
N ILE A 222 -22.30 1.96 4.50
CA ILE A 222 -21.98 0.54 4.31
C ILE A 222 -22.26 -0.25 5.60
N ILE A 223 -21.89 0.28 6.77
CA ILE A 223 -22.11 -0.39 8.05
C ILE A 223 -23.61 -0.67 8.31
N PRO A 224 -24.52 0.33 8.30
CA PRO A 224 -25.94 0.07 8.50
C PRO A 224 -26.54 -0.75 7.35
N SER A 225 -26.03 -0.62 6.12
CA SER A 225 -26.49 -1.43 4.99
C SER A 225 -26.15 -2.91 5.15
N ILE A 226 -24.95 -3.25 5.66
CA ILE A 226 -24.56 -4.62 5.97
C ILE A 226 -25.41 -5.17 7.12
N LEU A 227 -25.65 -4.37 8.17
CA LEU A 227 -26.52 -4.80 9.27
C LEU A 227 -27.95 -5.10 8.80
N ALA A 228 -28.51 -4.24 7.95
CA ALA A 228 -29.81 -4.46 7.33
C ALA A 228 -29.82 -5.70 6.43
N LEU A 229 -28.75 -5.93 5.65
CA LEU A 229 -28.61 -7.13 4.82
C LEU A 229 -28.59 -8.40 5.67
N VAL A 230 -27.83 -8.42 6.77
CA VAL A 230 -27.76 -9.55 7.70
C VAL A 230 -29.14 -9.85 8.29
N LEU A 231 -29.89 -8.82 8.67
CA LEU A 231 -31.27 -8.98 9.17
C LEU A 231 -32.20 -9.56 8.11
N VAL A 232 -32.17 -9.05 6.88
CA VAL A 232 -32.96 -9.56 5.75
C VAL A 232 -32.62 -11.02 5.48
N VAL A 233 -31.32 -11.36 5.41
CA VAL A 233 -30.84 -12.73 5.21
C VAL A 233 -31.31 -13.65 6.33
N ALA A 234 -31.26 -13.21 7.59
CA ALA A 234 -31.73 -14.00 8.73
C ALA A 234 -33.23 -14.31 8.63
N ILE A 235 -34.05 -13.33 8.22
CA ILE A 235 -35.49 -13.52 8.00
C ILE A 235 -35.74 -14.49 6.83
N LEU A 236 -35.01 -14.35 5.73
CA LEU A 236 -35.14 -15.24 4.58
C LEU A 236 -34.79 -16.69 4.94
N CYS A 237 -33.73 -16.91 5.73
CA CYS A 237 -33.29 -18.24 6.15
C CYS A 237 -34.33 -19.02 6.99
N ILE A 238 -35.34 -18.35 7.57
CA ILE A 238 -36.45 -19.02 8.28
C ILE A 238 -37.26 -19.89 7.30
N THR A 239 -37.29 -19.54 6.02
CA THR A 239 -38.01 -20.28 4.99
C THR A 239 -37.07 -21.15 4.16
N ILE A 240 -37.47 -22.38 3.83
CA ILE A 240 -36.69 -23.29 2.97
C ILE A 240 -36.42 -22.64 1.60
N ILE A 241 -37.40 -21.94 1.05
CA ILE A 241 -37.28 -21.18 -0.22
C ILE A 241 -36.39 -19.95 -0.05
N GLY A 242 -36.27 -19.40 1.16
CA GLY A 242 -35.48 -18.20 1.40
C GLY A 242 -33.99 -18.43 1.47
N ILE A 243 -33.49 -19.66 1.69
CA ILE A 243 -32.04 -19.96 1.62
C ILE A 243 -31.45 -19.63 0.24
N PRO A 244 -31.99 -20.13 -0.90
CA PRO A 244 -31.45 -19.78 -2.21
C PRO A 244 -31.63 -18.29 -2.53
N ILE A 245 -32.73 -17.67 -2.08
CA ILE A 245 -32.95 -16.22 -2.27
C ILE A 245 -31.95 -15.41 -1.44
N ALA A 246 -31.66 -15.81 -0.20
CA ALA A 246 -30.69 -15.15 0.66
C ALA A 246 -29.31 -15.15 0.03
N LEU A 247 -28.87 -16.30 -0.50
CA LEU A 247 -27.60 -16.40 -1.24
C LEU A 247 -27.59 -15.48 -2.46
N ALA A 248 -28.69 -15.43 -3.23
CA ALA A 248 -28.82 -14.55 -4.38
C ALA A 248 -28.76 -13.06 -4.00
N VAL A 249 -29.41 -12.66 -2.90
CA VAL A 249 -29.40 -11.28 -2.39
C VAL A 249 -28.01 -10.89 -1.89
N VAL A 250 -27.33 -11.75 -1.14
CA VAL A 250 -25.94 -11.51 -0.70
C VAL A 250 -25.02 -11.38 -1.91
N LEU A 251 -25.12 -12.28 -2.88
CA LEU A 251 -24.30 -12.23 -4.09
C LEU A 251 -24.57 -10.95 -4.89
N ALA A 252 -25.83 -10.59 -5.10
CA ALA A 252 -26.20 -9.36 -5.81
C ALA A 252 -25.70 -8.11 -5.08
N TYR A 253 -25.79 -8.07 -3.76
CA TYR A 253 -25.28 -6.98 -2.94
C TYR A 253 -23.75 -6.85 -3.08
N VAL A 254 -23.01 -7.95 -2.93
CA VAL A 254 -21.55 -7.97 -3.06
C VAL A 254 -21.11 -7.56 -4.47
N LEU A 255 -21.77 -8.08 -5.51
CA LEU A 255 -21.48 -7.71 -6.90
C LEU A 255 -21.78 -6.24 -7.18
N GLY A 256 -22.90 -5.71 -6.66
CA GLY A 256 -23.26 -4.30 -6.78
C GLY A 256 -22.24 -3.38 -6.10
N MET A 257 -21.82 -3.73 -4.88
CA MET A 257 -20.79 -2.99 -4.15
C MET A 257 -19.44 -3.05 -4.86
N MET A 258 -19.03 -4.23 -5.33
CA MET A 258 -17.80 -4.41 -6.10
C MET A 258 -17.84 -3.55 -7.37
N MET A 259 -18.95 -3.57 -8.11
CA MET A 259 -19.12 -2.78 -9.31
C MET A 259 -19.07 -1.27 -9.03
N LEU A 260 -19.70 -0.80 -7.94
CA LEU A 260 -19.67 0.60 -7.53
C LEU A 260 -18.25 1.06 -7.18
N VAL A 261 -17.50 0.26 -6.42
CA VAL A 261 -16.11 0.56 -6.02
C VAL A 261 -15.18 0.57 -7.23
N LEU A 262 -15.26 -0.46 -8.08
CA LEU A 262 -14.43 -0.55 -9.29
C LEU A 262 -14.71 0.60 -10.25
N TRP A 263 -15.98 0.87 -10.52
CA TRP A 263 -16.35 1.92 -11.46
C TRP A 263 -16.08 3.32 -10.88
N GLY A 264 -16.28 3.49 -9.58
CA GLY A 264 -15.89 4.71 -8.86
C GLY A 264 -14.39 4.97 -8.95
N TYR A 265 -13.55 3.94 -8.79
CA TYR A 265 -12.10 4.08 -8.99
C TYR A 265 -11.75 4.51 -10.42
N VAL A 266 -12.38 3.91 -11.45
CA VAL A 266 -12.15 4.28 -12.86
C VAL A 266 -12.53 5.74 -13.14
N VAL A 267 -13.70 6.19 -12.64
CA VAL A 267 -14.16 7.58 -12.80
C VAL A 267 -13.22 8.54 -12.07
N GLY A 268 -12.83 8.24 -10.83
CA GLY A 268 -11.88 9.05 -10.08
C GLY A 268 -10.51 9.12 -10.78
N ALA A 269 -9.98 7.99 -11.22
CA ALA A 269 -8.72 7.92 -11.94
C ALA A 269 -8.76 8.73 -13.25
N ALA A 270 -9.87 8.73 -13.99
CA ALA A 270 -10.01 9.54 -15.21
C ALA A 270 -9.84 11.04 -14.94
N VAL A 271 -10.30 11.55 -13.79
CA VAL A 271 -10.13 12.96 -13.40
C VAL A 271 -8.66 13.30 -13.17
N LEU A 272 -7.92 12.41 -12.50
CA LEU A 272 -6.48 12.59 -12.31
C LEU A 272 -5.72 12.49 -13.63
N GLY A 273 -6.06 11.51 -14.47
CA GLY A 273 -5.39 11.28 -15.75
C GLY A 273 -5.67 12.34 -16.80
N GLU A 274 -6.82 13.03 -16.75
CA GLU A 274 -7.05 14.20 -17.61
C GLU A 274 -6.06 15.33 -17.29
N ARG A 275 -5.84 15.65 -16.01
CA ARG A 275 -4.86 16.69 -15.62
C ARG A 275 -3.47 16.36 -16.14
N LEU A 276 -3.07 15.09 -16.05
CA LEU A 276 -1.81 14.60 -16.58
C LEU A 276 -1.76 14.67 -18.12
N SER A 277 -2.84 14.27 -18.80
CA SER A 277 -2.92 14.29 -20.27
C SER A 277 -2.85 15.70 -20.86
N ARG A 278 -3.43 16.70 -20.17
CA ARG A 278 -3.36 18.11 -20.59
C ARG A 278 -1.95 18.68 -20.45
N GLN A 279 -1.23 18.32 -19.38
CA GLN A 279 0.18 18.71 -19.22
C GLN A 279 1.08 18.14 -20.31
N LEU A 280 0.73 16.96 -20.84
CA LEU A 280 1.41 16.31 -21.97
C LEU A 280 0.94 16.82 -23.35
N GLY A 281 0.13 17.89 -23.41
CA GLY A 281 -0.33 18.51 -24.66
C GLY A 281 -1.38 17.71 -25.44
N ARG A 282 -1.95 16.63 -24.85
CA ARG A 282 -2.95 15.77 -25.51
C ARG A 282 -4.37 16.17 -25.10
N SER A 283 -4.83 17.34 -25.54
CA SER A 283 -6.15 17.89 -25.20
C SER A 283 -7.36 17.11 -25.75
N ALA A 284 -7.16 16.20 -26.73
CA ALA A 284 -8.21 15.38 -27.34
C ALA A 284 -8.11 13.87 -26.97
N ALA A 285 -7.60 13.56 -25.77
CA ALA A 285 -7.55 12.19 -25.30
C ALA A 285 -8.97 11.58 -25.16
N SER A 286 -9.18 10.36 -25.64
CA SER A 286 -10.43 9.62 -25.37
C SER A 286 -10.60 9.40 -23.86
N LEU A 287 -11.84 9.29 -23.36
CA LEU A 287 -12.13 9.03 -21.94
C LEU A 287 -11.37 7.80 -21.40
N THR A 288 -11.22 6.78 -22.24
CA THR A 288 -10.39 5.59 -21.97
C THR A 288 -8.94 5.94 -21.71
N LEU A 289 -8.35 6.82 -22.51
CA LEU A 289 -6.97 7.23 -22.38
C LEU A 289 -6.77 8.09 -21.13
N MET A 290 -7.73 8.95 -20.78
CA MET A 290 -7.72 9.69 -19.51
C MET A 290 -7.78 8.74 -18.30
N ALA A 291 -8.68 7.75 -18.30
CA ALA A 291 -8.74 6.74 -17.24
C ALA A 291 -7.43 5.93 -17.15
N ALA A 292 -6.88 5.51 -18.28
CA ALA A 292 -5.63 4.77 -18.34
C ALA A 292 -4.45 5.55 -17.74
N TRP A 293 -4.28 6.83 -18.13
CA TRP A 293 -3.22 7.68 -17.58
C TRP A 293 -3.35 7.87 -16.07
N GLY A 294 -4.57 7.98 -15.54
CA GLY A 294 -4.82 8.08 -14.11
C GLY A 294 -4.45 6.79 -13.35
N ILE A 295 -4.86 5.64 -13.87
CA ILE A 295 -4.56 4.33 -13.27
C ILE A 295 -3.05 4.07 -13.28
N VAL A 296 -2.38 4.35 -14.41
CA VAL A 296 -0.93 4.23 -14.55
C VAL A 296 -0.21 5.16 -13.58
N ALA A 297 -0.65 6.41 -13.43
CA ALA A 297 -0.03 7.37 -12.51
C ALA A 297 -0.14 6.94 -11.03
N VAL A 298 -1.30 6.45 -10.60
CA VAL A 298 -1.46 5.97 -9.22
C VAL A 298 -0.66 4.69 -8.98
N THR A 299 -0.63 3.80 -9.97
CA THR A 299 0.03 2.50 -9.82
C THR A 299 1.55 2.62 -9.92
N SER A 300 2.08 3.53 -10.75
CA SER A 300 3.52 3.77 -10.85
C SER A 300 4.09 4.26 -9.51
N ILE A 301 3.40 5.14 -8.80
CA ILE A 301 3.80 5.59 -7.44
C ILE A 301 3.86 4.40 -6.48
N ARG A 302 2.90 3.47 -6.55
CA ARG A 302 2.89 2.26 -5.70
C ARG A 302 4.00 1.28 -6.08
N VAL A 303 4.26 1.08 -7.36
CA VAL A 303 5.35 0.21 -7.86
C VAL A 303 6.70 0.76 -7.41
N VAL A 304 6.93 2.06 -7.60
CA VAL A 304 8.14 2.74 -7.12
C VAL A 304 8.26 2.61 -5.59
N GLY A 305 7.18 2.84 -4.85
CA GLY A 305 7.17 2.67 -3.40
C GLY A 305 7.54 1.24 -2.96
N HIS A 306 7.03 0.21 -3.65
CA HIS A 306 7.44 -1.17 -3.40
C HIS A 306 8.91 -1.39 -3.71
N LEU A 307 9.40 -0.98 -4.88
CA LEU A 307 10.82 -1.13 -5.27
C LEU A 307 11.76 -0.48 -4.25
N PHE A 308 11.47 0.75 -3.81
CA PHE A 308 12.25 1.44 -2.79
C PHE A 308 12.14 0.78 -1.42
N GLY A 309 10.96 0.25 -1.07
CA GLY A 309 10.74 -0.46 0.19
C GLY A 309 11.46 -1.80 0.30
N GLY A 310 11.96 -2.35 -0.81
CA GLY A 310 12.78 -3.57 -0.83
C GLY A 310 14.24 -3.33 -0.44
N LEU A 311 14.69 -2.07 -0.39
CA LEU A 311 16.05 -1.73 0.02
C LEU A 311 16.18 -1.79 1.55
N PRO A 312 17.29 -2.31 2.10
CA PRO A 312 17.47 -2.50 3.55
C PRO A 312 17.37 -1.22 4.39
N MET A 313 17.56 -0.04 3.80
CA MET A 313 17.32 1.27 4.44
C MET A 313 16.15 2.07 3.82
N GLY A 314 15.51 1.55 2.77
CA GLY A 314 14.46 2.22 2.01
C GLY A 314 13.03 1.90 2.46
N GLY A 315 12.86 1.02 3.45
CA GLY A 315 11.55 0.56 3.93
C GLY A 315 10.59 1.69 4.31
N PHE A 316 11.04 2.66 5.11
CA PHE A 316 10.22 3.79 5.54
C PHE A 316 9.79 4.72 4.40
N PRO A 317 10.69 5.28 3.57
CA PRO A 317 10.29 6.13 2.45
C PRO A 317 9.47 5.37 1.39
N GLY A 318 9.80 4.11 1.11
CA GLY A 318 9.01 3.26 0.22
C GLY A 318 7.59 3.01 0.75
N GLY A 319 7.47 2.71 2.04
CA GLY A 319 6.19 2.56 2.73
C GLY A 319 5.35 3.82 2.69
N MET A 320 5.96 5.00 2.88
CA MET A 320 5.26 6.29 2.84
C MET A 320 4.73 6.62 1.42
N LEU A 321 5.48 6.28 0.37
CA LEU A 321 5.01 6.38 -1.02
C LEU A 321 3.82 5.46 -1.30
N VAL A 322 3.87 4.21 -0.80
CA VAL A 322 2.76 3.26 -0.93
C VAL A 322 1.53 3.76 -0.15
N LEU A 323 1.72 4.31 1.05
CA LEU A 323 0.64 4.89 1.83
C LEU A 323 0.00 6.07 1.09
N LEU A 324 0.80 7.00 0.57
CA LEU A 324 0.32 8.13 -0.21
C LEU A 324 -0.47 7.69 -1.44
N ALA A 325 0.04 6.71 -2.21
CA ALA A 325 -0.67 6.15 -3.36
C ALA A 325 -1.98 5.46 -2.95
N THR A 326 -2.02 4.85 -1.76
CA THR A 326 -3.21 4.19 -1.21
C THR A 326 -4.27 5.22 -0.81
N VAL A 327 -3.88 6.26 -0.08
CA VAL A 327 -4.77 7.36 0.31
C VAL A 327 -5.32 8.06 -0.93
N LEU A 328 -4.46 8.33 -1.92
CA LEU A 328 -4.89 8.91 -3.19
C LEU A 328 -5.88 8.00 -3.91
N GLY A 329 -5.59 6.69 -4.00
CA GLY A 329 -6.50 5.71 -4.58
C GLY A 329 -7.87 5.67 -3.88
N CYS A 330 -7.89 5.66 -2.54
CA CYS A 330 -9.11 5.70 -1.76
C CYS A 330 -9.91 6.99 -2.00
N ALA A 331 -9.24 8.15 -1.98
CA ALA A 331 -9.89 9.43 -2.26
C ALA A 331 -10.53 9.47 -3.65
N LEU A 332 -9.81 8.97 -4.68
CA LEU A 332 -10.33 8.88 -6.04
C LEU A 332 -11.55 7.97 -6.14
N THR A 333 -11.50 6.80 -5.50
CA THR A 333 -12.64 5.87 -5.43
C THR A 333 -13.84 6.53 -4.76
N THR A 334 -13.63 7.21 -3.64
CA THR A 334 -14.71 7.91 -2.91
C THR A 334 -15.36 8.99 -3.76
N ILE A 335 -14.56 9.81 -4.45
CA ILE A 335 -15.06 10.86 -5.34
C ILE A 335 -15.86 10.26 -6.51
N GLY A 336 -15.32 9.22 -7.15
CA GLY A 336 -15.97 8.60 -8.31
C GLY A 336 -17.24 7.83 -7.93
N ALA A 337 -17.24 7.10 -6.80
CA ALA A 337 -18.44 6.43 -6.30
C ALA A 337 -19.55 7.44 -5.94
N GLY A 338 -19.19 8.55 -5.28
CA GLY A 338 -20.14 9.62 -4.99
C GLY A 338 -20.71 10.30 -6.25
N ALA A 339 -19.92 10.44 -7.31
CA ALA A 339 -20.40 10.94 -8.59
C ALA A 339 -21.37 9.98 -9.29
N LEU A 340 -21.13 8.67 -9.22
CA LEU A 340 -22.03 7.65 -9.75
C LEU A 340 -23.38 7.67 -9.01
N LEU A 341 -23.36 7.68 -7.67
CA LEU A 341 -24.58 7.74 -6.87
C LEU A 341 -25.37 9.02 -7.12
N ARG A 342 -24.69 10.17 -7.19
CA ARG A 342 -25.35 11.46 -7.46
C ARG A 342 -26.00 11.51 -8.84
N THR A 343 -25.33 10.98 -9.86
CA THR A 343 -25.85 10.99 -11.23
C THR A 343 -26.99 10.00 -11.43
N GLN A 344 -27.01 8.88 -10.70
CA GLN A 344 -28.14 7.96 -10.67
C GLN A 344 -29.35 8.56 -9.94
N TRP A 345 -29.16 9.11 -8.73
CA TRP A 345 -30.23 9.75 -7.97
C TRP A 345 -30.89 10.90 -8.74
N ARG A 346 -30.09 11.71 -9.46
CA ARG A 346 -30.63 12.81 -10.27
C ARG A 346 -31.50 12.33 -11.44
N ARG A 347 -31.21 11.16 -12.02
CA ARG A 347 -32.00 10.60 -13.13
C ARG A 347 -33.24 9.87 -12.64
N GLU A 348 -33.12 9.09 -11.58
CA GLU A 348 -34.24 8.26 -11.10
C GLU A 348 -35.24 9.08 -10.27
N THR A 349 -34.78 9.97 -9.39
CA THR A 349 -35.66 10.62 -8.42
C THR A 349 -36.22 11.96 -8.90
N LEU A 350 -35.50 12.73 -9.71
CA LEU A 350 -35.97 14.06 -10.15
C LEU A 350 -36.79 14.02 -11.44
N ASP A 351 -36.43 13.19 -12.42
CA ASP A 351 -37.21 13.07 -13.67
C ASP A 351 -38.54 12.35 -13.43
N GLN A 352 -38.60 11.42 -12.47
CA GLN A 352 -39.81 10.67 -12.15
C GLN A 352 -40.81 11.48 -11.30
N TRP A 353 -40.32 12.36 -10.43
CA TRP A 353 -41.18 13.21 -9.56
C TRP A 353 -41.48 14.57 -10.18
N TRP A 354 -40.64 15.06 -11.09
CA TRP A 354 -40.82 16.37 -11.73
C TRP A 354 -40.41 16.36 -13.21
N PRO A 355 -41.17 15.65 -14.08
CA PRO A 355 -40.83 15.44 -15.50
C PRO A 355 -40.69 16.71 -16.38
N GLY A 356 -40.91 17.91 -15.83
CA GLY A 356 -40.83 19.19 -16.55
C GLY A 356 -39.54 20.01 -16.33
N ARG A 357 -38.55 19.51 -15.57
CA ARG A 357 -37.27 20.23 -15.34
C ARG A 357 -36.10 19.68 -16.17
N ALA A 358 -36.38 19.11 -17.34
CA ALA A 358 -35.38 19.01 -18.39
C ALA A 358 -34.72 20.39 -18.52
N ALA A 359 -33.39 20.42 -18.36
CA ALA A 359 -32.61 21.64 -18.29
C ALA A 359 -33.04 22.62 -19.38
N ALA A 360 -33.50 23.81 -18.98
CA ALA A 360 -33.57 24.93 -19.92
C ALA A 360 -32.18 25.04 -20.57
N PRO A 361 -32.06 24.94 -21.90
CA PRO A 361 -30.78 25.14 -22.55
C PRO A 361 -30.32 26.53 -22.16
N ALA A 362 -29.17 26.61 -21.47
CA ALA A 362 -28.54 27.89 -21.21
C ALA A 362 -28.24 28.53 -22.56
N GLY A 363 -28.99 29.59 -22.92
CA GLY A 363 -28.70 30.45 -24.07
C GLY A 363 -29.51 30.23 -25.34
N GLY A 364 -30.77 29.81 -25.27
CA GLY A 364 -31.72 29.96 -26.39
C GLY A 364 -32.83 30.91 -26.00
N ALA A 365 -32.89 32.10 -26.60
CA ALA A 365 -34.06 32.97 -26.51
C ALA A 365 -35.34 32.17 -26.86
N PRO A 366 -36.49 32.46 -26.25
CA PRO A 366 -37.75 31.78 -26.61
C PRO A 366 -37.98 31.94 -28.12
N PRO A 367 -38.55 30.93 -28.82
CA PRO A 367 -38.93 31.12 -30.22
C PRO A 367 -39.86 32.33 -30.27
N THR A 368 -39.39 33.39 -30.92
CA THR A 368 -40.21 34.55 -31.22
C THR A 368 -41.44 34.06 -31.97
N PRO A 369 -42.66 34.47 -31.58
CA PRO A 369 -43.83 34.18 -32.41
C PRO A 369 -43.57 34.68 -33.83
N PRO A 370 -44.08 34.01 -34.89
CA PRO A 370 -43.84 34.44 -36.25
C PRO A 370 -44.21 35.92 -36.37
N SER A 371 -43.23 36.75 -36.70
CA SER A 371 -43.41 38.18 -36.90
C SER A 371 -44.50 38.38 -37.96
N ALA A 372 -45.51 39.18 -37.62
CA ALA A 372 -46.52 39.62 -38.57
C ALA A 372 -45.84 40.17 -39.84
N PRO A 373 -46.39 39.92 -41.05
CA PRO A 373 -45.83 40.46 -42.27
C PRO A 373 -45.78 42.00 -42.18
N PRO A 374 -44.70 42.65 -42.65
CA PRO A 374 -44.57 44.10 -42.57
C PRO A 374 -45.71 44.78 -43.32
N PRO A 375 -46.23 45.92 -42.81
CA PRO A 375 -47.22 46.70 -43.55
C PRO A 375 -46.63 47.16 -44.88
N ALA A 376 -47.44 47.05 -45.94
CA ALA A 376 -47.06 47.40 -47.30
C ALA A 376 -46.46 48.82 -47.36
N ALA A 377 -45.30 48.94 -48.00
CA ALA A 377 -44.65 50.22 -48.25
C ALA A 377 -45.60 51.14 -49.05
N PRO A 378 -45.61 52.46 -48.77
CA PRO A 378 -46.40 53.40 -49.54
C PRO A 378 -45.94 53.42 -51.01
N PRO A 379 -46.86 53.58 -51.98
CA PRO A 379 -46.50 53.55 -53.39
C PRO A 379 -45.54 54.70 -53.73
N ALA A 380 -44.45 54.37 -54.40
CA ALA A 380 -43.52 55.35 -54.96
C ALA A 380 -44.23 56.19 -56.05
N PRO A 381 -43.96 57.50 -56.12
CA PRO A 381 -44.57 58.36 -57.13
C PRO A 381 -43.93 58.14 -58.50
N GLY A 382 -44.74 57.81 -59.50
CA GLY A 382 -44.48 58.08 -60.92
C GLY A 382 -43.37 57.27 -61.59
N GLY A 383 -43.74 56.13 -62.18
CA GLY A 383 -42.96 55.43 -63.21
C GLY A 383 -43.91 54.91 -64.30
N ALA A 384 -43.55 55.16 -65.56
CA ALA A 384 -44.34 55.04 -66.79
C ALA A 384 -45.15 53.72 -67.01
N PRO A 385 -46.22 53.74 -67.81
CA PRO A 385 -47.05 52.56 -68.06
C PRO A 385 -46.29 51.45 -68.83
N PRO A 386 -46.56 50.15 -68.53
CA PRO A 386 -45.90 49.03 -69.21
C PRO A 386 -46.44 48.80 -70.63
N PRO A 387 -45.62 48.30 -71.57
CA PRO A 387 -46.06 47.94 -72.92
C PRO A 387 -47.00 46.73 -72.93
N ALA A 388 -47.92 46.73 -73.89
CA ALA A 388 -48.98 45.77 -74.08
C ALA A 388 -48.48 44.33 -74.33
N TRP A 389 -49.20 43.37 -73.79
CA TRP A 389 -49.00 41.94 -73.96
C TRP A 389 -49.42 41.48 -75.36
N THR A 390 -48.47 41.08 -76.21
CA THR A 390 -48.69 40.18 -77.34
C THR A 390 -47.44 39.35 -77.61
N ASP A 391 -47.65 38.06 -77.87
CA ASP A 391 -46.72 37.06 -78.43
C ASP A 391 -45.82 36.27 -77.45
N ILE A 392 -46.40 35.25 -76.82
CA ILE A 392 -45.66 34.06 -76.36
C ILE A 392 -46.04 32.89 -77.28
N PRO A 393 -45.08 32.27 -78.02
CA PRO A 393 -45.37 31.08 -78.83
C PRO A 393 -45.56 29.82 -77.96
N PRO A 394 -46.39 28.85 -78.39
CA PRO A 394 -46.68 27.65 -77.62
C PRO A 394 -45.46 26.70 -77.52
N PRO A 395 -45.37 25.89 -76.44
CA PRO A 395 -44.24 24.98 -76.20
C PRO A 395 -44.20 23.81 -77.21
N PRO A 396 -43.01 23.29 -77.55
CA PRO A 396 -42.86 22.16 -78.47
C PRO A 396 -43.38 20.85 -77.87
N MET A 397 -44.07 20.05 -78.69
CA MET A 397 -44.61 18.73 -78.35
C MET A 397 -43.50 17.69 -78.04
N PRO A 398 -43.77 16.69 -77.20
CA PRO A 398 -42.80 15.66 -76.84
C PRO A 398 -42.49 14.74 -78.04
N ALA A 399 -41.20 14.51 -78.29
CA ALA A 399 -40.71 13.56 -79.28
C ALA A 399 -41.06 12.12 -78.85
N GLY A 400 -41.68 11.36 -79.76
CA GLY A 400 -42.14 10.00 -79.55
C GLY A 400 -41.01 8.97 -79.38
N ASP A 401 -41.35 7.88 -78.70
CA ASP A 401 -40.49 6.73 -78.44
C ASP A 401 -40.02 6.03 -79.75
N PRO A 402 -38.77 5.54 -79.81
CA PRO A 402 -38.30 4.75 -80.95
C PRO A 402 -38.85 3.31 -80.92
N PRO A 403 -39.14 2.69 -82.09
CA PRO A 403 -39.68 1.34 -82.16
C PRO A 403 -38.64 0.25 -81.84
N PRO A 404 -39.07 -0.93 -81.35
CA PRO A 404 -38.17 -2.00 -80.92
C PRO A 404 -37.49 -2.72 -82.10
N PRO A 405 -36.28 -3.29 -81.88
CA PRO A 405 -35.53 -3.99 -82.93
C PRO A 405 -36.16 -5.35 -83.24
N VAL A 406 -36.27 -5.66 -84.53
CA VAL A 406 -36.65 -6.99 -85.05
C VAL A 406 -35.39 -7.66 -85.60
N ALA A 407 -35.09 -8.84 -85.00
CA ALA A 407 -34.23 -9.96 -85.42
C ALA A 407 -32.92 -9.68 -86.18
#